data_AF-B0MAD5-F1
#
_entry.id   AF-B0MAD5-F1
#
_cell.length_a   1.000
_cell.length_b   1.000
_cell.length_c   1.000
_cell.angle_alpha   90.00
_cell.angle_beta   90.00
_cell.angle_gamma   90.00
#
_symmetry.space_group_name_H-M   'P 1'
#
loop_
_entity.id
_entity.type
_entity.pdbx_description
1 polymer ?
#
loop_
_entity_poly.entity_id
_entity_poly.type
_entity_poly.pdbx_seq_one_letter_code
_entity_poly.pdbx_strand_id
1 'polypeptide(L)'
;MQEARTEGDKMILPVFLENTNLEEGYDLWQVGIYAQDPEEGEILYCIAHISAAKHIPSASKSPGFSITWDFCFKSSNTSPFEVNIDSVGLVNIEQFQIHTGEISHLKSSIVSLDERIEDLNSALYPVGIVLAFLNGFDPNKSLLGEWEPIAKGQTLVGVNESGPDFNTVEKSGGLKDVTLSIKQIPAHSHPESDLCYVYTDEHPANNSIVTTNQNGRQNINMNIKSKTYTKNAGEGGAHSNL
;
A
#
# COMPACT_ATOMS: atom_id res chain seq x y z
N MET A 1 31.06 21.47 44.10
CA MET A 1 30.93 22.75 43.38
C MET A 1 32.33 23.20 43.01
N GLN A 2 32.58 23.61 41.77
CA GLN A 2 33.89 24.11 41.37
C GLN A 2 34.08 25.50 41.99
N GLU A 3 35.29 25.80 42.50
CA GLU A 3 35.56 27.13 43.04
C GLU A 3 35.71 28.15 41.92
N ALA A 4 35.49 29.44 42.24
CA ALA A 4 35.80 30.52 41.32
C ALA A 4 37.28 30.44 40.94
N ARG A 5 37.57 30.57 39.64
CA ARG A 5 38.92 30.38 39.10
C ARG A 5 39.32 31.51 38.19
N THR A 6 40.62 31.73 38.06
CA THR A 6 41.18 32.71 37.13
C THR A 6 41.87 31.97 35.99
N GLU A 7 41.47 32.24 34.75
CA GLU A 7 42.08 31.71 33.53
C GLU A 7 42.60 32.88 32.69
N GLY A 8 43.92 33.11 32.74
CA GLY A 8 44.53 34.27 32.10
C GLY A 8 44.06 35.59 32.74
N ASP A 9 43.40 36.43 31.94
CA ASP A 9 42.83 37.72 32.36
C ASP A 9 41.32 37.66 32.69
N LYS A 10 40.75 36.45 32.73
CA LYS A 10 39.33 36.20 33.00
C LYS A 10 39.15 35.57 34.38
N MET A 11 38.16 36.06 35.11
CA MET A 11 37.61 35.37 36.28
C MET A 11 36.38 34.58 35.86
N ILE A 12 36.35 33.29 36.15
CA ILE A 12 35.24 32.40 35.86
C ILE A 12 34.58 32.01 37.18
N LEU A 13 33.30 32.35 37.31
CA LEU A 13 32.46 31.98 38.42
C LEU A 13 31.49 30.87 37.97
N PRO A 14 31.79 29.59 38.26
CA PRO A 14 30.87 28.50 38.00
C PRO A 14 29.71 28.58 38.98
N VAL A 15 28.49 28.51 38.46
CA VAL A 15 27.26 28.51 39.23
C VAL A 15 26.54 27.19 38.99
N PHE A 16 26.19 26.56 40.11
CA PHE A 16 25.43 25.33 40.15
C PHE A 16 24.11 25.60 40.85
N LEU A 17 23.00 25.42 40.12
CA LEU A 17 21.65 25.49 40.66
C LEU A 17 21.08 24.08 40.69
N GLU A 18 20.61 23.65 41.86
CA GLU A 18 19.84 22.43 42.04
C GLU A 18 18.50 22.74 42.72
N ASN A 19 17.48 21.92 42.44
CA ASN A 19 16.15 22.11 43.00
C ASN A 19 15.93 21.35 44.32
N THR A 20 17.01 20.97 45.01
CA THR A 20 16.92 20.29 46.31
C THR A 20 16.10 21.14 47.28
N ASN A 21 15.05 20.55 47.88
CA ASN A 21 14.10 21.22 48.77
C ASN A 21 13.23 22.32 48.14
N LEU A 22 13.19 22.43 46.81
CA LEU A 22 12.28 23.37 46.14
C LEU A 22 10.85 22.79 46.12
N GLU A 23 9.95 23.31 46.95
CA GLU A 23 8.57 22.83 47.08
C GLU A 23 7.72 23.17 45.85
N GLU A 24 7.82 24.43 45.37
CA GLU A 24 7.13 24.92 44.18
C GLU A 24 8.14 25.38 43.13
N GLY A 25 7.92 24.99 41.88
CA GLY A 25 8.74 25.48 40.77
C GLY A 25 8.48 26.96 40.50
N TYR A 26 9.49 27.65 39.96
CA TYR A 26 9.42 29.07 39.65
C TYR A 26 10.11 29.38 38.32
N ASP A 27 9.80 30.54 37.76
CA ASP A 27 10.49 31.03 36.56
C ASP A 27 11.66 31.94 36.95
N LEU A 28 12.87 31.56 36.57
CA LEU A 28 14.08 32.35 36.77
C LEU A 28 14.15 33.43 35.69
N TRP A 29 14.28 34.69 36.10
CA TRP A 29 14.38 35.87 35.22
C TRP A 29 15.71 36.62 35.35
N GLN A 30 16.35 36.52 36.52
CA GLN A 30 17.55 37.27 36.81
C GLN A 30 18.43 36.56 37.82
N VAL A 31 19.73 36.78 37.70
CA VAL A 31 20.74 36.36 38.67
C VAL A 31 21.55 37.58 39.06
N GLY A 32 21.49 37.95 40.33
CA GLY A 32 22.32 39.01 40.92
C GLY A 32 23.58 38.41 41.54
N ILE A 33 24.72 39.03 41.25
CA ILE A 33 26.02 38.66 41.81
C ILE A 33 26.43 39.82 42.70
N TYR A 34 26.60 39.53 43.97
CA TYR A 34 26.94 40.50 45.00
C TYR A 34 28.39 40.32 45.43
N ALA A 35 29.05 41.43 45.78
CA ALA A 35 30.40 41.46 46.29
C ALA A 35 30.41 42.11 47.67
N GLN A 36 31.30 41.65 48.54
CA GLN A 36 31.52 42.28 49.83
C GLN A 36 32.50 43.45 49.68
N ASP A 37 32.00 44.67 49.80
CA ASP A 37 32.81 45.86 49.91
C ASP A 37 33.31 46.06 51.37
N PRO A 38 34.59 46.39 51.59
CA PRO A 38 35.14 46.62 52.92
C PRO A 38 34.50 47.78 53.70
N GLU A 39 33.96 48.79 53.01
CA GLU A 39 33.40 50.00 53.59
C GLU A 39 31.86 50.02 53.53
N GLU A 40 31.28 49.56 52.42
CA GLU A 40 29.83 49.66 52.15
C GLU A 40 29.04 48.37 52.45
N GLY A 41 29.71 47.26 52.75
CA GLY A 41 29.03 45.99 52.99
C GLY A 41 28.72 45.23 51.70
N GLU A 42 27.61 44.48 51.66
CA GLU A 42 27.26 43.70 50.46
C GLU A 42 26.68 44.62 49.36
N ILE A 43 27.37 44.71 48.22
CA ILE A 43 26.99 45.55 47.07
C ILE A 43 26.67 44.69 45.85
N LEU A 44 25.71 45.12 45.03
CA LEU A 44 25.40 44.45 43.75
C LEU A 44 26.53 44.72 42.76
N TYR A 45 27.27 43.68 42.40
CA TYR A 45 28.38 43.77 41.44
C TYR A 45 27.90 43.63 40.00
N CYS A 46 27.04 42.65 39.72
CA CYS A 46 26.53 42.39 38.38
C CYS A 46 25.11 41.82 38.44
N ILE A 47 24.29 42.15 37.45
CA ILE A 47 23.00 41.51 37.24
C ILE A 47 22.95 40.94 35.83
N ALA A 48 22.63 39.65 35.73
CA ALA A 48 22.30 38.99 34.48
C ALA A 48 20.79 38.88 34.37
N HIS A 49 20.23 39.39 33.28
CA HIS A 49 18.80 39.35 32.99
C HIS A 49 18.56 38.60 31.68
N ILE A 50 17.51 37.77 31.65
CA ILE A 50 17.12 37.02 30.45
C ILE A 50 15.81 37.54 29.88
N SER A 51 15.71 37.61 28.55
CA SER A 51 14.52 38.11 27.85
C SER A 51 13.35 37.13 27.85
N ALA A 52 13.60 35.86 28.15
CA ALA A 52 12.60 34.81 28.27
C ALA A 52 12.85 33.98 29.53
N ALA A 53 11.81 33.75 30.32
CA ALA A 53 11.88 33.03 31.59
C ALA A 53 12.43 31.59 31.42
N LYS A 54 13.26 31.16 32.37
CA LYS A 54 13.70 29.76 32.46
C LYS A 54 13.00 29.07 33.62
N HIS A 55 12.13 28.11 33.32
CA HIS A 55 11.39 27.38 34.34
C HIS A 55 12.29 26.45 35.15
N ILE A 56 12.25 26.58 36.48
CA ILE A 56 12.93 25.72 37.46
C ILE A 56 11.85 24.85 38.14
N PRO A 57 11.85 23.53 37.92
CA PRO A 57 10.82 22.65 38.46
C PRO A 57 11.02 22.37 39.96
N SER A 58 9.94 22.10 40.70
CA SER A 58 10.02 21.62 42.09
C SER A 58 10.72 20.27 42.18
N ALA A 59 11.29 19.98 43.36
CA ALA A 59 11.93 18.70 43.67
C ALA A 59 11.01 17.50 43.42
N SER A 60 9.72 17.66 43.68
CA SER A 60 8.70 16.63 43.48
C SER A 60 8.38 16.36 42.00
N LYS A 61 8.42 17.40 41.15
CA LYS A 61 8.12 17.27 39.71
C LYS A 61 9.31 16.79 38.89
N SER A 62 10.52 17.18 39.26
CA SER A 62 11.75 16.77 38.59
C SER A 62 12.85 16.51 39.61
N PRO A 63 12.85 15.34 40.28
CA PRO A 63 13.87 14.99 41.26
C PRO A 63 15.27 15.00 40.63
N GLY A 64 16.23 15.69 41.26
CA GLY A 64 17.61 15.75 40.78
C GLY A 64 17.83 16.72 39.60
N PHE A 65 16.90 17.64 39.37
CA PHE A 65 17.11 18.70 38.38
C PHE A 65 18.29 19.59 38.81
N SER A 66 19.22 19.79 37.88
CA SER A 66 20.34 20.68 38.08
C SER A 66 20.69 21.42 36.79
N ILE A 67 21.27 22.60 36.94
CA ILE A 67 21.81 23.37 35.83
C ILE A 67 23.16 23.95 36.26
N THR A 68 24.13 23.93 35.35
CA THR A 68 25.44 24.55 35.53
C THR A 68 25.65 25.61 34.46
N TRP A 69 26.19 26.77 34.84
CA TRP A 69 26.65 27.81 33.92
C TRP A 69 27.84 28.55 34.52
N ASP A 70 28.71 29.08 33.66
CA ASP A 70 29.88 29.86 34.05
C ASP A 70 29.62 31.34 33.76
N PHE A 71 29.78 32.21 34.76
CA PHE A 71 29.87 33.66 34.55
C PHE A 71 31.34 34.03 34.31
N CYS A 72 31.64 34.56 33.12
CA CYS A 72 32.97 35.01 32.77
C CYS A 72 33.06 36.54 32.95
N PHE A 73 33.92 36.97 33.87
CA PHE A 73 34.24 38.36 34.10
C PHE A 73 35.61 38.69 33.52
N LYS A 74 35.71 39.85 32.88
CA LYS A 74 36.97 40.44 32.45
C LYS A 74 36.92 41.92 32.75
N SER A 75 37.83 42.40 33.61
CA SER A 75 37.96 43.82 33.91
C SER A 75 39.02 44.46 33.00
N SER A 76 38.71 45.63 32.46
CA SER A 76 39.64 46.42 31.63
C SER A 76 39.49 47.89 32.01
N ASN A 77 40.61 48.60 32.09
CA ASN A 77 40.67 50.06 32.29
C ASN A 77 40.77 50.83 30.95
N THR A 78 40.69 50.13 29.82
CA THR A 78 40.76 50.68 28.46
C THR A 78 39.51 50.35 27.66
N SER A 79 38.97 51.35 26.95
CA SER A 79 37.78 51.25 26.09
C SER A 79 38.19 51.40 24.61
N PRO A 80 37.65 50.60 23.66
CA PRO A 80 36.70 49.49 23.85
C PRO A 80 37.40 48.21 24.34
N PHE A 81 36.70 47.37 25.11
CA PHE A 81 37.21 46.05 25.51
C PHE A 81 36.35 44.93 24.91
N GLU A 82 36.99 43.87 24.42
CA GLU A 82 36.32 42.66 23.93
C GLU A 82 36.44 41.54 24.96
N VAL A 83 35.30 40.92 25.29
CA VAL A 83 35.25 39.69 26.08
C VAL A 83 35.18 38.52 25.10
N ASN A 84 36.32 37.86 24.88
CA ASN A 84 36.41 36.67 24.04
C ASN A 84 36.05 35.46 24.91
N ILE A 85 34.86 34.86 24.77
CA ILE A 85 34.49 33.62 25.48
C ILE A 85 34.98 32.45 24.63
N ASP A 86 35.65 31.48 25.26
CA ASP A 86 36.04 30.26 24.55
C ASP A 86 34.76 29.49 24.20
N SER A 87 34.42 29.43 22.91
CA SER A 87 33.13 28.95 22.41
C SER A 87 33.08 27.43 22.24
N VAL A 88 34.13 26.72 22.61
CA VAL A 88 34.19 25.26 22.47
C VAL A 88 33.08 24.61 23.30
N GLY A 89 32.08 24.06 22.60
CA GLY A 89 30.92 23.41 23.22
C GLY A 89 29.74 24.34 23.56
N LEU A 90 29.84 25.65 23.25
CA LEU A 90 28.76 26.60 23.43
C LEU A 90 28.14 26.95 22.06
N VAL A 91 26.81 26.90 21.97
CA VAL A 91 26.06 27.34 20.79
C VAL A 91 25.52 28.74 21.06
N ASN A 92 25.77 29.68 20.15
CA ASN A 92 25.18 31.01 20.28
C ASN A 92 23.66 30.93 19.98
N ILE A 93 22.88 31.84 20.58
CA ILE A 93 21.40 31.81 20.47
C ILE A 93 20.96 32.01 19.01
N GLU A 94 21.66 32.85 18.23
CA GLU A 94 21.33 33.13 16.83
C GLU A 94 21.47 31.88 15.95
N GLN A 95 22.57 31.15 16.07
CA GLN A 95 22.84 29.87 15.40
C GLN A 95 21.83 28.81 15.83
N PHE A 96 21.47 28.76 17.12
CA PHE A 96 20.42 27.85 17.57
C PHE A 96 19.08 28.16 16.89
N GLN A 97 18.71 29.44 16.78
CA GLN A 97 17.49 29.86 16.10
C GLN A 97 17.53 29.53 14.60
N ILE A 98 18.66 29.77 13.93
CA ILE A 98 18.88 29.41 12.52
C ILE A 98 18.68 27.92 12.32
N HIS A 99 19.40 27.07 13.08
CA HIS A 99 19.29 25.62 12.96
C HIS A 99 17.87 25.13 13.29
N THR A 100 17.19 25.74 14.27
CA THR A 100 15.80 25.42 14.60
C THR A 100 14.87 25.75 13.42
N GLY A 101 15.09 26.89 12.76
CA GLY A 101 14.35 27.27 11.55
C GLY A 101 14.58 26.31 10.39
N GLU A 102 15.84 25.93 10.13
CA GLU A 102 16.19 24.95 9.09
C GLU A 102 15.55 23.59 9.36
N ILE A 103 15.59 23.09 10.60
CA ILE A 103 14.92 21.85 11.00
C ILE A 103 13.41 21.94 10.78
N SER A 104 12.79 23.06 11.13
CA SER A 104 11.36 23.29 10.89
C SER A 104 11.02 23.25 9.40
N HIS A 105 11.84 23.91 8.57
CA HIS A 105 11.68 23.91 7.13
C HIS A 105 11.86 22.51 6.52
N LEU A 106 12.86 21.76 6.98
CA LEU A 106 13.09 20.37 6.55
C LEU A 106 11.90 19.48 6.92
N LYS A 107 11.35 19.61 8.13
CA LYS A 107 10.14 18.87 8.53
C LYS A 107 8.97 19.16 7.59
N SER A 108 8.73 20.43 7.28
CA SER A 108 7.67 20.83 6.33
C SER A 108 7.91 20.24 4.94
N SER A 109 9.15 20.27 4.47
CA SER A 109 9.53 19.69 3.17
C SER A 109 9.29 18.17 3.11
N ILE A 110 9.55 17.45 4.20
CA ILE A 110 9.30 16.00 4.31
C ILE A 110 7.80 15.72 4.20
N VAL A 111 6.96 16.43 4.97
CA VAL A 111 5.50 16.26 4.92
C VAL A 111 4.97 16.49 3.50
N SER A 112 5.43 17.54 2.83
CA SER A 112 5.03 17.80 1.44
C SER A 112 5.48 16.71 0.46
N LEU A 113 6.62 16.06 0.70
CA LEU A 113 7.06 14.92 -0.12
C LEU A 113 6.20 13.69 0.11
N ASP A 114 5.81 13.41 1.35
CA ASP A 114 4.91 12.30 1.69
C ASP A 114 3.55 12.47 1.01
N GLU A 115 2.95 13.67 1.08
CA GLU A 115 1.70 13.99 0.38
C GLU A 115 1.82 13.78 -1.13
N ARG A 116 2.93 14.24 -1.74
CA ARG A 116 3.18 14.04 -3.18
C ARG A 116 3.36 12.58 -3.56
N ILE A 117 3.94 11.75 -2.68
CA ILE A 117 4.06 10.30 -2.89
C ILE A 117 2.67 9.66 -2.87
N GLU A 118 1.80 10.05 -1.95
CA GLU A 118 0.42 9.56 -1.88
C GLU A 118 -0.41 9.96 -3.11
N ASP A 119 -0.27 11.20 -3.57
CA ASP A 119 -0.92 11.69 -4.79
C ASP A 119 -0.45 10.91 -6.03
N LEU A 120 0.87 10.73 -6.18
CA LEU A 120 1.44 9.93 -7.27
C LEU A 120 0.98 8.48 -7.22
N ASN A 121 0.94 7.88 -6.02
CA ASN A 121 0.46 6.52 -5.85
C ASN A 121 -1.01 6.39 -6.26
N SER A 122 -1.86 7.33 -5.84
CA SER A 122 -3.29 7.35 -6.18
C SER A 122 -3.54 7.59 -7.67
N ALA A 123 -2.69 8.37 -8.33
CA ALA A 123 -2.77 8.64 -9.76
C ALA A 123 -2.32 7.45 -10.62
N LEU A 124 -1.26 6.74 -10.20
CA LEU A 124 -0.72 5.58 -10.93
C LEU A 124 -1.50 4.29 -10.64
N TYR A 125 -1.97 4.14 -9.40
CA TYR A 125 -2.63 2.94 -8.89
C TYR A 125 -3.95 3.28 -8.20
N PRO A 126 -4.94 3.81 -8.93
CA PRO A 126 -6.25 4.12 -8.36
C PRO A 126 -6.95 2.84 -7.85
N VAL A 127 -7.78 2.98 -6.82
CA VAL A 127 -8.58 1.87 -6.28
C VAL A 127 -9.44 1.27 -7.40
N GLY A 128 -9.38 -0.05 -7.54
CA GLY A 128 -10.05 -0.80 -8.60
C GLY A 128 -9.21 -1.06 -9.85
N ILE A 129 -7.97 -0.55 -9.91
CA ILE A 129 -7.05 -0.91 -10.99
C ILE A 129 -6.73 -2.41 -10.96
N VAL A 130 -6.65 -3.02 -12.15
CA VAL A 130 -6.24 -4.42 -12.31
C VAL A 130 -4.85 -4.46 -12.92
N LEU A 131 -3.91 -5.06 -12.19
CA LEU A 131 -2.54 -5.30 -12.65
C LEU A 131 -2.31 -6.80 -12.85
N ALA A 132 -1.58 -7.17 -13.90
CA ALA A 132 -1.23 -8.55 -14.19
C ALA A 132 0.29 -8.72 -14.21
N PHE A 133 0.80 -9.63 -13.38
CA PHE A 133 2.23 -9.91 -13.26
C PHE A 133 2.55 -11.31 -13.76
N LEU A 134 3.60 -11.45 -14.58
CA LEU A 134 4.00 -12.75 -15.13
C LEU A 134 4.76 -13.63 -14.11
N ASN A 135 5.47 -13.03 -13.16
CA ASN A 135 6.53 -13.70 -12.38
C ASN A 135 6.23 -13.90 -10.88
N GLY A 136 4.96 -14.05 -10.49
CA GLY A 136 4.61 -14.27 -9.07
C GLY A 136 4.99 -13.09 -8.16
N PHE A 137 5.11 -11.89 -8.72
CA PHE A 137 5.31 -10.65 -7.99
C PHE A 137 4.16 -10.42 -7.00
N ASP A 138 4.50 -10.11 -5.75
CA ASP A 138 3.55 -9.82 -4.68
C ASP A 138 3.50 -8.30 -4.45
N PRO A 139 2.45 -7.61 -4.94
CA PRO A 139 2.36 -6.16 -4.84
C PRO A 139 2.31 -5.66 -3.40
N ASN A 140 1.82 -6.45 -2.43
CA ASN A 140 1.79 -6.06 -1.01
C ASN A 140 3.19 -5.94 -0.39
N LYS A 141 4.24 -6.45 -1.04
CA LYS A 141 5.63 -6.35 -0.58
C LYS A 141 6.41 -5.20 -1.20
N SER A 142 5.89 -4.55 -2.24
CA SER A 142 6.68 -3.66 -3.09
C SER A 142 5.94 -2.45 -3.62
N LEU A 143 4.60 -2.46 -3.60
CA LEU A 143 3.76 -1.33 -3.94
C LEU A 143 3.07 -0.82 -2.67
N LEU A 144 2.70 0.46 -2.66
CA LEU A 144 1.86 1.03 -1.62
C LEU A 144 0.40 0.60 -1.83
N GLY A 145 -0.36 0.56 -0.74
CA GLY A 145 -1.77 0.16 -0.74
C GLY A 145 -2.00 -1.32 -0.48
N GLU A 146 -3.27 -1.71 -0.50
CA GLU A 146 -3.73 -3.08 -0.27
C GLU A 146 -4.12 -3.75 -1.59
N TRP A 147 -3.59 -4.94 -1.81
CA TRP A 147 -3.74 -5.64 -3.09
C TRP A 147 -4.30 -7.05 -2.90
N GLU A 148 -5.37 -7.37 -3.62
CA GLU A 148 -6.00 -8.69 -3.61
C GLU A 148 -5.91 -9.36 -4.99
N PRO A 149 -5.61 -10.67 -5.08
CA PRO A 149 -5.60 -11.36 -6.37
C PRO A 149 -7.02 -11.57 -6.90
N ILE A 150 -7.27 -11.13 -8.14
CA ILE A 150 -8.55 -11.27 -8.85
C ILE A 150 -8.51 -12.40 -9.90
N ALA A 151 -9.68 -12.88 -10.32
CA ALA A 151 -9.88 -13.80 -11.44
C ALA A 151 -9.09 -15.13 -11.35
N LYS A 152 -8.96 -15.70 -10.14
CA LYS A 152 -8.28 -16.99 -9.94
C LYS A 152 -9.00 -18.10 -10.72
N GLY A 153 -8.31 -18.66 -11.73
CA GLY A 153 -8.88 -19.69 -12.61
C GLY A 153 -9.89 -19.17 -13.63
N GLN A 154 -9.94 -17.85 -13.85
CA GLN A 154 -10.83 -17.17 -14.79
C GLN A 154 -10.02 -16.26 -15.72
N THR A 155 -10.62 -15.86 -16.85
CA THR A 155 -10.07 -14.82 -17.71
C THR A 155 -10.82 -13.51 -17.50
N LEU A 156 -10.12 -12.38 -17.63
CA LEU A 156 -10.77 -11.07 -17.63
C LEU A 156 -11.48 -10.86 -18.96
N VAL A 157 -12.71 -10.33 -18.90
CA VAL A 157 -13.51 -9.93 -20.06
C VAL A 157 -13.90 -8.47 -19.85
N GLY A 158 -13.66 -7.65 -20.87
CA GLY A 158 -14.01 -6.23 -20.82
C GLY A 158 -15.52 -6.02 -20.74
N VAL A 159 -15.94 -5.00 -19.98
CA VAL A 159 -17.35 -4.61 -19.90
C VAL A 159 -17.79 -4.05 -21.25
N ASN A 160 -18.95 -4.50 -21.72
CA ASN A 160 -19.64 -3.97 -22.89
C ASN A 160 -21.03 -3.49 -22.48
N GLU A 161 -21.12 -2.21 -22.13
CA GLU A 161 -22.35 -1.55 -21.65
C GLU A 161 -23.51 -1.62 -22.65
N SER A 162 -23.21 -1.81 -23.94
CA SER A 162 -24.21 -1.88 -25.02
C SER A 162 -24.82 -3.28 -25.20
N GLY A 163 -24.21 -4.33 -24.64
CA GLY A 163 -24.66 -5.72 -24.79
C GLY A 163 -25.53 -6.21 -23.61
N PRO A 164 -26.13 -7.41 -23.68
CA PRO A 164 -26.85 -7.98 -22.54
C PRO A 164 -25.94 -8.76 -21.58
N ASP A 165 -24.91 -9.44 -22.09
CA ASP A 165 -24.20 -10.48 -21.34
C ASP A 165 -23.17 -9.93 -20.36
N PHE A 166 -22.35 -8.94 -20.76
CA PHE A 166 -21.25 -8.36 -19.96
C PHE A 166 -21.37 -6.84 -19.79
N ASN A 167 -22.57 -6.32 -19.52
CA ASN A 167 -22.82 -4.87 -19.43
C ASN A 167 -22.51 -4.21 -18.08
N THR A 168 -22.13 -4.99 -17.08
CA THR A 168 -21.65 -4.48 -15.79
C THR A 168 -20.40 -5.24 -15.39
N VAL A 169 -19.62 -4.66 -14.47
CA VAL A 169 -18.45 -5.32 -13.89
C VAL A 169 -18.84 -6.62 -13.15
N GLU A 170 -17.84 -7.48 -12.93
CA GLU A 170 -17.93 -8.69 -12.08
C GLU A 170 -18.91 -9.79 -12.53
N LYS A 171 -19.48 -9.69 -13.72
CA LYS A 171 -20.22 -10.81 -14.30
C LYS A 171 -19.28 -11.98 -14.59
N SER A 172 -19.75 -13.19 -14.28
CA SER A 172 -19.03 -14.44 -14.49
C SER A 172 -19.74 -15.35 -15.49
N GLY A 173 -18.98 -16.27 -16.08
CA GLY A 173 -19.51 -17.22 -17.05
C GLY A 173 -18.40 -18.11 -17.62
N GLY A 174 -18.74 -18.84 -18.68
CA GLY A 174 -17.84 -19.78 -19.34
C GLY A 174 -17.86 -21.18 -18.72
N LEU A 175 -17.63 -22.17 -19.57
CA LEU A 175 -17.51 -23.58 -19.20
C LEU A 175 -16.24 -24.11 -19.87
N LYS A 176 -15.44 -24.88 -19.12
CA LYS A 176 -14.24 -25.52 -19.68
C LYS A 176 -14.59 -26.67 -20.61
N ASP A 177 -15.63 -27.41 -20.26
CA ASP A 177 -16.09 -28.59 -20.97
C ASP A 177 -17.63 -28.54 -21.08
N VAL A 178 -18.19 -28.95 -22.23
CA VAL A 178 -19.64 -29.02 -22.47
C VAL A 178 -20.01 -30.41 -22.95
N THR A 179 -20.95 -31.06 -22.26
CA THR A 179 -21.55 -32.31 -22.73
C THR A 179 -22.76 -32.01 -23.60
N LEU A 180 -22.76 -32.49 -24.85
CA LEU A 180 -23.84 -32.22 -25.80
C LEU A 180 -25.11 -32.99 -25.44
N SER A 181 -26.23 -32.27 -25.50
CA SER A 181 -27.58 -32.86 -25.44
C SER A 181 -28.13 -33.14 -26.84
N ILE A 182 -29.17 -33.98 -26.94
CA ILE A 182 -29.87 -34.27 -28.22
C ILE A 182 -30.41 -32.99 -28.88
N LYS A 183 -30.73 -31.94 -28.11
CA LYS A 183 -31.15 -30.62 -28.61
C LYS A 183 -30.05 -29.88 -29.37
N GLN A 184 -28.80 -30.09 -28.97
CA GLN A 184 -27.63 -29.50 -29.61
C GLN A 184 -27.07 -30.38 -30.74
N ILE A 185 -27.74 -31.48 -31.09
CA ILE A 185 -27.40 -32.30 -32.27
C ILE A 185 -28.32 -31.87 -33.43
N PRO A 186 -27.75 -31.49 -34.59
CA PRO A 186 -28.55 -31.15 -35.76
C PRO A 186 -29.51 -32.28 -36.13
N ALA A 187 -30.71 -31.90 -36.57
CA ALA A 187 -31.65 -32.87 -37.12
C ALA A 187 -31.01 -33.55 -38.33
N HIS A 188 -30.98 -34.87 -38.31
CA HIS A 188 -30.51 -35.67 -39.44
C HIS A 188 -31.54 -36.76 -39.77
N SER A 189 -31.58 -37.14 -41.03
CA SER A 189 -32.39 -38.25 -41.52
C SER A 189 -31.48 -39.29 -42.16
N HIS A 190 -31.90 -40.54 -42.03
CA HIS A 190 -31.32 -41.62 -42.81
C HIS A 190 -32.23 -41.90 -44.02
N PRO A 191 -31.69 -42.05 -45.23
CA PRO A 191 -32.48 -42.51 -46.35
C PRO A 191 -32.91 -43.94 -46.07
N GLU A 192 -34.20 -44.16 -45.83
CA GLU A 192 -34.77 -45.51 -45.88
C GLU A 192 -34.68 -45.99 -47.32
N SER A 193 -33.81 -46.97 -47.57
CA SER A 193 -33.98 -47.82 -48.74
C SER A 193 -35.15 -48.74 -48.44
N ASP A 194 -36.37 -48.26 -48.69
CA ASP A 194 -37.51 -49.14 -48.88
C ASP A 194 -37.21 -49.97 -50.12
N LEU A 195 -36.59 -51.14 -49.93
CA LEU A 195 -36.58 -52.18 -50.93
C LEU A 195 -38.04 -52.59 -51.13
N CYS A 196 -38.70 -51.95 -52.10
CA CYS A 196 -40.00 -52.32 -52.57
C CYS A 196 -39.89 -53.72 -53.18
N TYR A 197 -40.26 -54.74 -52.41
CA TYR A 197 -40.42 -56.08 -52.92
C TYR A 197 -41.70 -56.12 -53.73
N VAL A 198 -41.56 -56.13 -55.06
CA VAL A 198 -42.66 -56.49 -55.96
C VAL A 198 -42.90 -57.98 -55.75
N TYR A 199 -43.96 -58.34 -55.05
CA TYR A 199 -44.50 -59.69 -55.09
C TYR A 199 -44.99 -59.92 -56.51
N THR A 200 -44.22 -60.63 -57.33
CA THR A 200 -44.76 -61.22 -58.54
C THR A 200 -45.52 -62.47 -58.13
N ASP A 201 -46.76 -62.56 -58.57
CA ASP A 201 -47.76 -63.50 -58.11
C ASP A 201 -47.27 -64.96 -58.03
N GLU A 202 -47.66 -65.58 -56.91
CA GLU A 202 -47.86 -67.01 -56.70
C GLU A 202 -46.71 -67.98 -57.01
N HIS A 203 -45.91 -68.29 -55.99
CA HIS A 203 -45.45 -69.66 -55.81
C HIS A 203 -45.47 -70.10 -54.34
N PRO A 204 -46.27 -71.12 -53.97
CA PRO A 204 -46.32 -71.63 -52.61
C PRO A 204 -45.12 -72.56 -52.38
N ALA A 205 -44.51 -72.41 -51.20
CA ALA A 205 -43.25 -73.00 -50.77
C ALA A 205 -42.01 -72.29 -51.32
N ASN A 206 -41.25 -71.71 -50.37
CA ASN A 206 -39.89 -71.16 -50.48
C ASN A 206 -39.88 -69.63 -50.60
N ASN A 207 -39.49 -68.96 -49.50
CA ASN A 207 -39.29 -67.52 -49.33
C ASN A 207 -38.17 -66.92 -50.22
N SER A 208 -38.15 -67.25 -51.51
CA SER A 208 -37.19 -66.78 -52.49
C SER A 208 -37.73 -65.53 -53.20
N ILE A 209 -37.07 -64.39 -52.98
CA ILE A 209 -37.36 -63.14 -53.68
C ILE A 209 -36.52 -63.08 -54.96
N VAL A 210 -37.15 -62.82 -56.11
CA VAL A 210 -36.47 -62.61 -57.38
C VAL A 210 -36.39 -61.11 -57.67
N THR A 211 -35.18 -60.54 -57.69
CA THR A 211 -34.94 -59.16 -58.16
C THR A 211 -34.34 -59.16 -59.57
N THR A 212 -34.89 -58.35 -60.47
CA THR A 212 -34.32 -58.13 -61.81
C THR A 212 -33.51 -56.83 -61.83
N ASN A 213 -32.21 -56.90 -62.13
CA ASN A 213 -31.48 -55.74 -62.65
C ASN A 213 -31.50 -55.77 -64.21
N GLN A 214 -31.24 -54.63 -64.85
CA GLN A 214 -31.35 -54.46 -66.31
C GLN A 214 -30.41 -55.34 -67.17
N ASN A 215 -29.53 -56.16 -66.55
CA ASN A 215 -28.49 -56.90 -67.26
C ASN A 215 -28.55 -58.44 -67.08
N GLY A 216 -29.71 -59.00 -66.70
CA GLY A 216 -29.96 -60.45 -66.71
C GLY A 216 -30.22 -61.06 -65.34
N ARG A 217 -31.01 -62.14 -65.34
CA ARG A 217 -31.48 -62.83 -64.12
C ARG A 217 -30.31 -63.44 -63.34
N GLN A 218 -30.11 -62.99 -62.10
CA GLN A 218 -29.26 -63.68 -61.12
C GLN A 218 -30.13 -64.12 -59.93
N ASN A 219 -30.03 -65.40 -59.57
CA ASN A 219 -30.69 -65.95 -58.38
C ASN A 219 -29.80 -65.67 -57.16
N ILE A 220 -30.23 -64.80 -56.26
CA ILE A 220 -29.53 -64.53 -55.00
C ILE A 220 -30.42 -65.01 -53.86
N ASN A 221 -30.01 -66.08 -53.18
CA ASN A 221 -30.70 -66.58 -51.99
C ASN A 221 -30.31 -65.69 -50.80
N MET A 222 -31.13 -64.70 -50.45
CA MET A 222 -30.89 -63.82 -49.31
C MET A 222 -31.82 -64.14 -48.14
N ASN A 223 -31.26 -64.65 -47.03
CA ASN A 223 -31.97 -64.76 -45.76
C ASN A 223 -31.84 -63.43 -45.01
N ILE A 224 -32.72 -62.47 -45.29
CA ILE A 224 -32.68 -61.15 -44.63
C ILE A 224 -33.46 -61.23 -43.31
N LYS A 225 -32.75 -61.50 -42.22
CA LYS A 225 -33.22 -61.24 -40.85
C LYS A 225 -32.49 -60.02 -40.27
N SER A 226 -32.79 -58.83 -40.75
CA SER A 226 -32.41 -57.61 -40.02
C SER A 226 -33.37 -56.46 -40.32
N LYS A 227 -34.34 -56.26 -39.42
CA LYS A 227 -34.97 -54.94 -39.25
C LYS A 227 -34.19 -54.20 -38.18
N THR A 228 -33.19 -53.44 -38.58
CA THR A 228 -32.54 -52.45 -37.70
C THR A 228 -33.18 -51.11 -38.03
N TYR A 229 -34.14 -50.67 -37.21
CA TYR A 229 -34.71 -49.34 -37.33
C TYR A 229 -33.71 -48.33 -36.78
N THR A 230 -33.03 -47.57 -37.65
CA THR A 230 -32.38 -46.31 -37.24
C THR A 230 -33.47 -45.24 -37.24
N LYS A 231 -33.93 -44.85 -36.04
CA LYS A 231 -34.84 -43.72 -35.88
C LYS A 231 -34.07 -42.42 -36.09
N ASN A 232 -34.72 -41.40 -36.66
CA ASN A 232 -34.17 -40.04 -36.69
C ASN A 232 -33.78 -39.62 -35.26
N ALA A 233 -32.58 -39.08 -35.09
CA ALA A 233 -32.10 -38.53 -33.83
C ALA A 233 -31.66 -37.07 -34.03
N GLY A 234 -31.75 -36.26 -32.99
CA GLY A 234 -31.49 -34.82 -33.05
C GLY A 234 -32.77 -33.99 -33.24
N GLU A 235 -32.95 -32.97 -32.40
CA GLU A 235 -34.16 -32.13 -32.39
C GLU A 235 -34.02 -30.86 -33.25
N GLY A 236 -32.83 -30.59 -33.81
CA GLY A 236 -32.59 -29.40 -34.62
C GLY A 236 -32.80 -28.08 -33.88
N GLY A 237 -32.70 -28.11 -32.54
CA GLY A 237 -32.81 -26.93 -31.70
C GLY A 237 -31.65 -25.97 -31.92
N ALA A 238 -31.82 -24.71 -31.50
CA ALA A 238 -30.73 -23.75 -31.52
C ALA A 238 -29.55 -24.27 -30.66
N HIS A 239 -28.35 -24.20 -31.21
CA HIS A 239 -27.14 -24.49 -30.45
C HIS A 239 -26.91 -23.35 -29.47
N SER A 240 -27.25 -23.58 -28.20
CA SER A 240 -26.85 -22.69 -27.10
C SER A 240 -25.72 -23.34 -26.31
N ASN A 241 -24.70 -22.54 -26.03
CA ASN A 241 -23.63 -22.83 -25.07
C ASN A 241 -23.94 -22.25 -23.67
N LEU A 242 -25.16 -21.72 -23.49
CA LEU A 242 -25.71 -21.10 -22.28
C LEU A 242 -27.15 -21.60 -22.02
#